data_AF-A0A534MW07-F1
#
_entry.id   AF-A0A534MW07-F1
#
_cell.length_a   1.000
_cell.length_b   1.000
_cell.length_c   1.000
_cell.angle_alpha   90.00
_cell.angle_beta   90.00
_cell.angle_gamma   90.00
#
_symmetry.space_group_name_H-M   'P 1'
#
loop_
_entity.id
_entity.type
_entity.pdbx_description
1 polymer ?
#
loop_
_entity_poly.entity_id
_entity_poly.type
_entity_poly.pdbx_seq_one_letter_code
_entity_poly.pdbx_strand_id
1 'polypeptide(L)'
;PGAAHLLATNHVFNVAKPDGLTILASNPNVAIAQLAMLEQVRFDVRKFHWLGSTGADGVALSIRTDLPYKNFDDIRKADHDLIVGTTGPGSNAHDFPLLLKEFAGAKFKLVSGYPSNGDVQLALQRKEVDCWAALATTIKLAVDQGIVRPIVRGRVATPGFENLPVEARRSWESRPPPWR
;
A
#
# COMPACT_ATOMS: atom_id res chain seq x y z
N PRO A 1 4.54 8.65 12.34
CA PRO A 1 5.40 8.26 11.19
C PRO A 1 6.46 7.25 11.67
N GLY A 2 7.02 6.45 10.76
CA GLY A 2 8.04 5.44 11.07
C GLY A 2 7.53 4.00 10.92
N ALA A 3 8.26 3.19 10.16
CA ALA A 3 8.02 1.76 9.91
C ALA A 3 6.53 1.44 9.68
N ALA A 4 5.90 2.01 8.64
CA ALA A 4 4.50 1.74 8.31
C ALA A 4 3.48 2.06 9.44
N HIS A 5 3.74 3.11 10.23
CA HIS A 5 2.99 3.50 11.44
C HIS A 5 3.27 2.65 12.69
N LEU A 6 4.08 1.58 12.62
CA LEU A 6 4.36 0.75 13.78
C LEU A 6 4.97 1.52 14.95
N LEU A 7 5.88 2.46 14.69
CA LEU A 7 6.48 3.26 15.76
C LEU A 7 5.46 4.15 16.46
N ALA A 8 4.59 4.81 15.68
CA ALA A 8 3.53 5.66 16.22
C ALA A 8 2.49 4.84 17.00
N THR A 9 2.09 3.68 16.47
CA THR A 9 1.15 2.77 17.13
C THR A 9 1.73 2.21 18.42
N ASN A 10 3.00 1.80 18.42
CA ASN A 10 3.71 1.35 19.63
C ASN A 10 3.76 2.46 20.69
N HIS A 11 4.04 3.70 20.29
CA HIS A 11 4.12 4.84 21.21
C HIS A 11 2.77 5.12 21.87
N VAL A 12 1.69 5.20 21.08
CA VAL A 12 0.35 5.46 21.60
C VAL A 12 -0.14 4.32 22.49
N PHE A 13 0.26 3.08 22.20
CA PHE A 13 -0.12 1.93 23.01
C PHE A 13 0.64 1.83 24.35
N ASN A 14 1.96 2.08 24.34
CA ASN A 14 2.82 1.78 25.49
C ASN A 14 3.26 3.01 26.30
N VAL A 15 3.24 4.20 25.70
CA VAL A 15 3.84 5.41 26.29
C VAL A 15 2.78 6.46 26.63
N ALA A 16 1.78 6.63 25.75
CA ALA A 16 0.73 7.61 25.98
C ALA A 16 -0.16 7.22 27.17
N LYS A 17 -0.60 8.21 27.94
CA LYS A 17 -1.58 8.00 29.01
C LYS A 17 -2.96 7.77 28.38
N PRO A 18 -3.77 6.81 28.90
CA PRO A 18 -5.11 6.56 28.40
C PRO A 18 -6.14 7.57 28.95
N ASP A 19 -5.81 8.86 28.89
CA ASP A 19 -6.65 9.97 29.39
C ASP A 19 -7.48 10.65 28.28
N GLY A 20 -7.38 10.16 27.04
CA GLY A 20 -8.09 10.70 25.88
C GLY A 20 -7.42 11.94 25.26
N LEU A 21 -6.30 12.42 25.80
CA LEU A 21 -5.57 13.59 25.27
C LEU A 21 -4.62 13.24 24.12
N THR A 22 -4.40 11.94 23.87
CA THR A 22 -3.61 11.45 22.75
C THR A 22 -4.45 10.56 21.86
N ILE A 23 -4.61 10.95 20.59
CA ILE A 23 -5.32 10.17 19.57
C ILE A 23 -4.40 9.84 18.39
N LEU A 24 -4.62 8.69 17.75
CA LEU A 24 -3.85 8.23 16.61
C LEU A 24 -4.73 8.05 15.38
N ALA A 25 -4.43 8.79 14.32
CA ALA A 25 -4.89 8.43 12.98
C ALA A 25 -4.02 7.27 12.44
N SER A 26 -4.43 6.05 12.73
CA SER A 26 -3.68 4.85 12.35
C SER A 26 -3.91 4.45 10.89
N ASN A 27 -2.90 3.84 10.27
CA ASN A 27 -3.09 3.09 9.04
C ASN A 27 -3.93 1.84 9.37
N PRO A 28 -4.97 1.48 8.58
CA PRO A 28 -5.75 0.27 8.82
C PRO A 28 -4.90 -1.02 8.78
N ASN A 29 -3.77 -1.03 8.06
CA ASN A 29 -2.92 -2.21 7.92
C ASN A 29 -2.08 -2.54 9.16
N VAL A 30 -2.09 -1.74 10.24
CA VAL A 30 -1.36 -2.08 11.48
C VAL A 30 -1.84 -3.40 12.10
N ALA A 31 -3.09 -3.79 11.85
CA ALA A 31 -3.61 -5.10 12.24
C ALA A 31 -2.97 -6.24 11.46
N ILE A 32 -2.63 -6.03 10.18
CA ILE A 32 -1.91 -7.01 9.34
C ILE A 32 -0.50 -7.21 9.90
N ALA A 33 0.18 -6.14 10.33
CA ALA A 33 1.50 -6.26 10.94
C ALA A 33 1.50 -7.15 12.20
N GLN A 34 0.48 -7.03 13.05
CA GLN A 34 0.29 -7.92 14.21
C GLN A 34 0.00 -9.35 13.76
N LEU A 35 -0.85 -9.54 12.75
CA LEU A 35 -1.18 -10.86 12.21
C LEU A 35 0.04 -11.55 11.57
N ALA A 36 0.89 -10.78 10.91
CA ALA A 36 2.15 -11.21 10.31
C ALA A 36 3.26 -11.44 11.35
N MET A 37 2.97 -11.25 12.65
CA MET A 37 3.90 -11.47 13.75
C MET A 37 5.22 -10.71 13.58
N LEU A 38 5.16 -9.48 13.05
CA LEU A 38 6.35 -8.67 12.86
C LEU A 38 7.01 -8.37 14.22
N GLU A 39 8.31 -8.64 14.32
CA GLU A 39 9.07 -8.51 15.57
C GLU A 39 9.05 -7.11 16.16
N GLN A 40 8.68 -6.08 15.39
CA GLN A 40 8.62 -4.69 15.82
C GLN A 40 7.26 -4.34 16.46
N VAL A 41 6.26 -5.22 16.40
CA VAL A 41 4.93 -4.99 16.98
C VAL A 41 4.99 -5.13 18.50
N ARG A 42 4.62 -4.08 19.21
CA ARG A 42 4.53 -4.02 20.69
C ARG A 42 3.15 -3.57 21.14
N PHE A 43 2.13 -3.76 20.31
CA PHE A 43 0.73 -3.39 20.60
C PHE A 43 -0.19 -4.58 20.42
N ASP A 44 -1.40 -4.48 20.98
CA ASP A 44 -2.52 -5.36 20.65
C ASP A 44 -3.67 -4.53 20.06
N VAL A 45 -3.94 -4.69 18.76
CA VAL A 45 -5.00 -3.95 18.05
C VAL A 45 -6.39 -4.10 18.69
N ARG A 46 -6.61 -5.18 19.45
CA ARG A 46 -7.89 -5.46 20.14
C ARG A 46 -8.06 -4.61 21.41
N LYS A 47 -6.99 -4.03 21.94
CA LYS A 47 -6.97 -3.26 23.18
C LYS A 47 -7.07 -1.75 22.95
N PHE A 48 -7.17 -1.29 21.71
CA PHE A 48 -7.40 0.13 21.40
C PHE A 48 -8.88 0.50 21.54
N HIS A 49 -9.13 1.72 22.02
CA HIS A 49 -10.44 2.36 21.93
C HIS A 49 -10.57 3.01 20.53
N TRP A 50 -11.30 2.34 19.64
CA TRP A 50 -11.52 2.83 18.28
C TRP A 50 -12.61 3.90 18.26
N LEU A 51 -12.23 5.13 17.92
CA LEU A 51 -13.17 6.26 17.84
C LEU A 51 -14.01 6.24 16.55
N GLY A 52 -13.50 5.60 15.49
CA GLY A 52 -14.18 5.49 14.20
C GLY A 52 -13.20 5.47 13.04
N SER A 53 -13.74 5.42 11.82
CA SER A 53 -12.98 5.60 10.57
C SER A 53 -13.36 6.93 9.92
N THR A 54 -12.37 7.64 9.38
CA THR A 54 -12.60 8.87 8.60
C THR A 54 -13.15 8.59 7.20
N GLY A 55 -13.24 7.33 6.79
CA GLY A 55 -13.82 6.91 5.51
C GLY A 55 -13.33 5.53 5.07
N ALA A 56 -13.91 5.00 4.00
CA ALA A 56 -13.35 3.86 3.28
C ALA A 56 -12.45 4.39 2.17
N ASP A 57 -11.14 4.17 2.29
CA ASP A 57 -10.19 4.47 1.22
C ASP A 57 -9.58 3.18 0.68
N GLY A 58 -9.55 3.08 -0.65
CA GLY A 58 -8.94 1.96 -1.33
C GLY A 58 -7.42 2.09 -1.37
N VAL A 59 -6.76 1.07 -1.89
CA VAL A 59 -5.36 1.14 -2.28
C VAL A 59 -5.29 1.20 -3.80
N ALA A 60 -4.36 1.97 -4.36
CA ALA A 60 -4.06 1.97 -5.78
C ALA A 60 -2.57 1.83 -5.99
N LEU A 61 -2.19 1.08 -7.03
CA LEU A 61 -0.83 1.06 -7.56
C LEU A 61 -0.78 2.00 -8.77
N SER A 62 0.22 2.87 -8.78
CA SER A 62 0.49 3.77 -9.87
C SER A 62 1.92 3.61 -10.38
N ILE A 63 2.15 4.09 -11.60
CA ILE A 63 3.44 4.09 -12.28
C ILE A 63 3.79 5.51 -12.72
N ARG A 64 5.08 5.85 -12.79
CA ARG A 64 5.56 7.13 -13.31
C ARG A 64 5.03 7.39 -14.73
N THR A 65 4.64 8.62 -15.03
CA THR A 65 3.96 8.98 -16.29
C THR A 65 4.83 8.87 -17.55
N ASP A 66 6.15 8.98 -17.41
CA ASP A 66 7.15 8.88 -18.50
C ASP A 66 7.41 7.43 -18.96
N LEU A 67 6.90 6.43 -18.24
CA LEU A 67 7.03 5.02 -18.61
C LEU A 67 5.93 4.59 -19.61
N PRO A 68 6.24 3.65 -20.53
CA PRO A 68 5.35 3.27 -21.62
C PRO A 68 4.15 2.41 -21.19
N TYR A 69 4.10 1.93 -19.95
CA TYR A 69 3.05 1.04 -19.45
C TYR A 69 1.77 1.83 -19.14
N LYS A 70 0.67 1.44 -19.78
CA LYS A 70 -0.63 2.13 -19.66
C LYS A 70 -1.68 1.30 -18.92
N ASN A 71 -1.51 -0.01 -18.90
CA ASN A 71 -2.43 -0.94 -18.25
C ASN A 71 -1.67 -2.05 -17.50
N PHE A 72 -2.40 -2.86 -16.73
CA PHE A 72 -1.79 -3.92 -15.93
C PHE A 72 -1.24 -5.09 -16.77
N ASP A 73 -1.80 -5.36 -17.95
CA ASP A 73 -1.25 -6.38 -18.85
C ASP A 73 0.13 -5.97 -19.40
N ASP A 74 0.37 -4.68 -19.61
CA ASP A 74 1.70 -4.18 -20.00
C ASP A 74 2.73 -4.48 -18.89
N ILE A 75 2.34 -4.34 -17.61
CA ILE A 75 3.20 -4.66 -16.46
C ILE A 75 3.54 -6.15 -16.42
N ARG A 76 2.56 -7.03 -16.67
CA ARG A 76 2.80 -8.49 -16.75
C ARG A 76 3.79 -8.86 -17.86
N LYS A 77 3.72 -8.12 -18.96
CA LYS A 77 4.53 -8.35 -20.17
C LYS A 77 5.84 -7.56 -20.20
N ALA A 78 6.14 -6.77 -19.17
CA ALA A 78 7.35 -5.96 -19.12
C ALA A 78 8.61 -6.81 -19.35
N ASP A 79 9.59 -6.30 -20.08
CA ASP A 79 10.82 -7.07 -20.39
C ASP A 79 11.75 -7.20 -19.18
N HIS A 80 11.56 -6.36 -18.16
CA HIS A 80 12.33 -6.33 -16.93
C HIS A 80 11.42 -6.05 -15.73
N ASP A 81 11.93 -6.30 -14.53
CA ASP A 81 11.21 -5.99 -13.29
C ASP A 81 11.11 -4.48 -13.08
N LEU A 82 9.89 -3.99 -12.85
CA LEU A 82 9.64 -2.61 -12.45
C LEU A 82 9.96 -2.43 -10.96
N ILE A 83 10.66 -1.34 -10.65
CA ILE A 83 11.09 -1.06 -9.28
C ILE A 83 9.94 -0.42 -8.52
N VAL A 84 9.50 -1.05 -7.43
CA VAL A 84 8.43 -0.55 -6.56
C VAL A 84 9.03 -0.06 -5.26
N GLY A 85 8.92 1.25 -4.99
CA GLY A 85 9.33 1.80 -3.70
C GLY A 85 8.30 1.47 -2.60
N THR A 86 8.76 0.92 -1.48
CA THR A 86 7.88 0.48 -0.39
C THR A 86 8.40 0.93 0.97
N THR A 87 7.50 1.17 1.93
CA THR A 87 7.93 1.52 3.30
C THR A 87 8.37 0.26 4.07
N GLY A 88 7.57 -0.80 4.03
CA GLY A 88 7.91 -2.11 4.58
C GLY A 88 6.69 -3.00 4.81
N PRO A 89 6.89 -4.27 5.21
CA PRO A 89 5.81 -5.22 5.51
C PRO A 89 4.77 -4.65 6.48
N GLY A 90 3.49 -4.94 6.23
CA GLY A 90 2.37 -4.40 7.01
C GLY A 90 1.94 -3.00 6.57
N SER A 91 2.48 -2.48 5.46
CA SER A 91 2.02 -1.25 4.81
C SER A 91 1.26 -1.56 3.52
N ASN A 92 0.28 -0.73 3.18
CA ASN A 92 -0.35 -0.78 1.86
C ASN A 92 0.66 -0.60 0.71
N ALA A 93 1.70 0.21 0.92
CA ALA A 93 2.78 0.43 -0.04
C ALA A 93 3.64 -0.82 -0.31
N HIS A 94 3.64 -1.81 0.58
CA HIS A 94 4.40 -3.04 0.43
C HIS A 94 3.51 -4.24 0.13
N ASP A 95 2.48 -4.45 0.93
CA ASP A 95 1.65 -5.65 0.89
C ASP A 95 0.85 -5.72 -0.42
N PHE A 96 0.36 -4.59 -0.93
CA PHE A 96 -0.43 -4.58 -2.16
C PHE A 96 0.40 -4.91 -3.42
N PRO A 97 1.57 -4.27 -3.66
CA PRO A 97 2.47 -4.71 -4.73
C PRO A 97 2.97 -6.14 -4.57
N LEU A 98 3.22 -6.60 -3.34
CA LEU A 98 3.63 -7.99 -3.07
C LEU A 98 2.53 -8.97 -3.51
N LEU A 99 1.27 -8.70 -3.17
CA LEU A 99 0.15 -9.52 -3.62
C LEU A 99 0.02 -9.53 -5.15
N LEU A 100 0.21 -8.39 -5.81
CA LEU A 100 0.18 -8.32 -7.28
C LEU A 100 1.32 -9.10 -7.93
N LYS A 101 2.51 -9.08 -7.32
CA LYS A 101 3.66 -9.87 -7.74
C LYS A 101 3.38 -11.37 -7.61
N GLU A 102 3.01 -11.82 -6.42
CA GLU A 102 2.86 -13.26 -6.09
C GLU A 102 1.61 -13.89 -6.73
N PHE A 103 0.51 -13.13 -6.87
CA PHE A 103 -0.80 -13.68 -7.28
C PHE A 103 -1.36 -13.13 -8.59
N ALA A 104 -0.85 -12.01 -9.10
CA ALA A 104 -1.35 -11.41 -10.35
C ALA A 104 -0.31 -11.38 -11.49
N GLY A 105 0.88 -11.95 -11.26
CA GLY A 105 1.93 -12.10 -12.28
C GLY A 105 2.64 -10.80 -12.64
N ALA A 106 2.59 -9.79 -11.75
CA ALA A 106 3.29 -8.54 -11.99
C ALA A 106 4.81 -8.71 -11.82
N LYS A 107 5.58 -8.16 -12.77
CA LYS A 107 7.05 -8.18 -12.73
C LYS A 107 7.57 -7.05 -11.87
N PHE A 108 7.56 -7.26 -10.56
CA PHE A 108 7.95 -6.25 -9.57
C PHE A 108 9.18 -6.64 -8.76
N LYS A 109 10.10 -5.69 -8.64
CA LYS A 109 11.17 -5.69 -7.65
C LYS A 109 10.83 -4.68 -6.55
N LEU A 110 10.42 -5.18 -5.39
CA LEU A 110 10.09 -4.33 -4.24
C LEU A 110 11.40 -3.87 -3.58
N VAL A 111 11.59 -2.56 -3.48
CA VAL A 111 12.68 -1.92 -2.73
C VAL A 111 12.06 -1.33 -1.47
N SER A 112 12.34 -1.95 -0.34
CA SER A 112 11.91 -1.50 0.99
C SER A 112 12.96 -0.60 1.66
N GLY A 113 12.53 0.14 2.69
CA GLY A 113 13.43 0.99 3.48
C GLY A 113 13.05 2.48 3.48
N TYR A 114 12.04 2.88 2.71
CA TYR A 114 11.54 4.26 2.71
C TYR A 114 10.78 4.56 4.02
N PRO A 115 11.15 5.60 4.78
CA PRO A 115 10.50 5.90 6.07
C PRO A 115 9.01 6.25 5.97
N SER A 116 8.59 6.84 4.85
CA SER A 116 7.22 7.25 4.59
C SER A 116 6.85 7.23 3.11
N ASN A 117 5.56 7.40 2.82
CA ASN A 117 5.05 7.59 1.47
C ASN A 117 5.62 8.84 0.77
N GLY A 118 5.95 9.90 1.53
CA GLY A 118 6.58 11.10 0.97
C GLY A 118 7.99 10.82 0.43
N ASP A 119 8.75 9.95 1.11
CA ASP A 119 10.08 9.52 0.64
C ASP A 119 9.99 8.67 -0.62
N VAL A 120 8.98 7.79 -0.72
CA VAL A 120 8.72 7.02 -1.95
C VAL A 120 8.33 7.94 -3.10
N GLN A 121 7.47 8.94 -2.85
CA GLN A 121 7.07 9.90 -3.87
C GLN A 121 8.27 10.74 -4.37
N LEU A 122 9.17 11.14 -3.47
CA LEU A 122 10.41 11.83 -3.84
C LEU A 122 11.33 10.93 -4.68
N ALA A 123 11.49 9.67 -4.29
CA ALA A 123 12.25 8.68 -5.06
C ALA A 123 11.66 8.47 -6.46
N LEU A 124 10.33 8.50 -6.58
CA LEU A 124 9.63 8.39 -7.85
C LEU A 124 9.91 9.61 -8.74
N GLN A 125 9.89 10.82 -8.18
CA GLN A 125 10.27 12.05 -8.90
C GLN A 125 11.75 12.04 -9.33
N ARG A 126 12.63 11.47 -8.51
CA ARG A 126 14.06 11.28 -8.82
C ARG A 126 14.35 10.13 -9.78
N LYS A 127 13.32 9.39 -10.19
CA LYS A 127 13.41 8.20 -11.05
C LYS A 127 14.22 7.05 -10.44
N GLU A 128 14.31 6.99 -9.12
CA GLU A 128 14.92 5.88 -8.38
C GLU A 128 13.97 4.66 -8.30
N VAL A 129 12.66 4.92 -8.38
CA VAL A 129 11.60 3.90 -8.43
C VAL A 129 10.61 4.21 -9.56
N ASP A 130 9.94 3.17 -10.05
CA ASP A 130 9.02 3.23 -11.18
C ASP A 130 7.56 3.24 -10.74
N CYS A 131 7.24 2.47 -9.70
CA CYS A 131 5.89 2.31 -9.19
C CYS A 131 5.77 2.66 -7.71
N TRP A 132 4.57 3.07 -7.32
CA TRP A 132 4.21 3.39 -5.95
C TRP A 132 2.76 2.99 -5.68
N ALA A 133 2.56 2.26 -4.59
CA ALA A 133 1.24 1.98 -4.03
C ALA A 133 0.99 2.81 -2.77
N ALA A 134 -0.20 3.37 -2.66
CA ALA A 134 -0.66 4.06 -1.47
C ALA A 134 -2.20 4.05 -1.42
N LEU A 135 -2.76 4.69 -0.40
CA LEU A 135 -4.18 4.98 -0.37
C LEU A 135 -4.61 5.74 -1.63
N ALA A 136 -5.77 5.40 -2.18
CA ALA A 136 -6.21 5.88 -3.47
C ALA A 136 -6.41 7.40 -3.49
N THR A 137 -6.85 8.01 -2.38
CA THR A 137 -6.88 9.48 -2.25
C THR A 137 -5.48 10.11 -2.37
N THR A 138 -4.46 9.47 -1.79
CA THR A 138 -3.07 9.93 -1.89
C THR A 138 -2.55 9.81 -3.32
N ILE A 139 -2.83 8.69 -4.00
CA ILE A 139 -2.46 8.51 -5.40
C ILE A 139 -3.17 9.55 -6.28
N LYS A 140 -4.45 9.85 -6.03
CA LYS A 140 -5.19 10.87 -6.79
C LYS A 140 -4.51 12.23 -6.77
N LEU A 141 -4.02 12.67 -5.61
CA LEU A 141 -3.24 13.92 -5.52
C LEU A 141 -2.00 13.90 -6.42
N ALA A 142 -1.29 12.77 -6.49
CA ALA A 142 -0.12 12.63 -7.35
C ALA A 142 -0.50 12.53 -8.85
N VAL A 143 -1.68 12.00 -9.17
CA VAL A 143 -2.24 12.00 -10.53
C VAL A 143 -2.59 13.41 -10.98
N ASP A 144 -3.24 14.20 -10.12
CA ASP A 144 -3.60 15.59 -10.41
C ASP A 144 -2.35 16.47 -10.66
N GLN A 145 -1.22 16.09 -10.05
CA GLN A 145 0.09 16.72 -10.29
C GLN A 145 0.82 16.19 -11.53
N GLY A 146 0.26 15.21 -12.26
CA GLY A 146 0.87 14.61 -13.46
C GLY A 146 2.09 13.73 -13.19
N ILE A 147 2.34 13.37 -11.92
CA ILE A 147 3.54 12.62 -11.51
C ILE A 147 3.38 11.13 -11.85
N VAL A 148 2.17 10.60 -11.62
CA VAL A 148 1.89 9.17 -11.76
C VAL A 148 0.61 8.92 -12.57
N ARG A 149 0.55 7.75 -13.20
CA ARG A 149 -0.62 7.16 -13.83
C ARG A 149 -1.09 5.99 -12.96
N PRO A 150 -2.34 5.95 -12.51
CA PRO A 150 -2.83 4.82 -11.74
C PRO A 150 -3.13 3.64 -12.68
N ILE A 151 -2.75 2.42 -12.30
CA ILE A 151 -2.83 1.23 -13.16
C ILE A 151 -3.85 0.21 -12.65
N VAL A 152 -3.87 -0.02 -11.35
CA VAL A 152 -4.74 -1.04 -10.73
C VAL A 152 -5.13 -0.58 -9.33
N ARG A 153 -6.34 -0.91 -8.91
CA ARG A 153 -6.85 -0.61 -7.57
C ARG A 153 -7.29 -1.84 -6.80
N GLY A 154 -7.36 -1.70 -5.49
CA GLY A 154 -8.04 -2.62 -4.60
C GLY A 154 -9.56 -2.61 -4.80
N ARG A 155 -10.24 -3.50 -4.07
CA ARG A 155 -11.68 -3.72 -4.22
C ARG A 155 -12.53 -2.52 -3.82
N VAL A 156 -12.13 -1.81 -2.77
CA VAL A 156 -12.81 -0.59 -2.30
C VAL A 156 -12.75 0.45 -3.41
N ALA A 157 -13.92 0.91 -3.85
CA ALA A 157 -14.04 1.93 -4.88
C ALA A 157 -13.64 3.30 -4.30
N THR A 158 -12.93 4.09 -5.09
CA THR A 158 -12.53 5.45 -4.74
C THR A 158 -12.98 6.41 -5.83
N PRO A 159 -13.62 7.54 -5.49
CA PRO A 159 -14.07 8.53 -6.46
C PRO A 159 -12.98 8.98 -7.44
N GLY A 160 -13.21 8.75 -8.73
CA GLY A 160 -12.28 9.03 -9.83
C GLY A 160 -11.43 7.84 -10.29
N PHE A 161 -11.42 6.73 -9.56
CA PHE A 161 -10.69 5.49 -9.89
C PHE A 161 -11.62 4.29 -10.16
N GLU A 162 -12.92 4.53 -10.34
CA GLU A 162 -13.95 3.50 -10.50
C GLU A 162 -13.64 2.54 -11.65
N ASN A 163 -13.12 3.08 -12.74
CA ASN A 163 -12.81 2.37 -13.99
C ASN A 163 -11.47 1.63 -13.97
N LEU A 164 -10.65 1.79 -12.93
CA LEU A 164 -9.40 1.04 -12.83
C LEU A 164 -9.69 -0.45 -12.55
N PRO A 165 -8.89 -1.35 -13.14
CA PRO A 165 -9.07 -2.78 -12.92
C PRO A 165 -8.87 -3.13 -11.44
N VAL A 166 -9.62 -4.15 -10.99
CA VAL A 166 -9.45 -4.81 -9.70
C VAL A 166 -8.92 -6.21 -9.99
N GLU A 167 -7.61 -6.42 -9.80
CA GLU A 167 -6.94 -7.68 -10.17
C GLU A 167 -7.23 -8.87 -9.24
N ALA A 168 -8.28 -8.78 -8.41
CA ALA A 168 -8.75 -9.89 -7.58
C ALA A 168 -9.63 -10.91 -8.34
N ARG A 169 -10.24 -10.53 -9.48
CA ARG A 169 -11.26 -11.37 -10.13
C ARG A 169 -10.68 -12.42 -11.09
N ARG A 170 -9.55 -12.16 -11.76
CA ARG A 170 -9.09 -13.02 -12.88
C ARG A 170 -8.18 -14.18 -12.45
N SER A 171 -7.35 -14.00 -11.41
CA SER A 171 -6.38 -15.03 -10.98
C SER A 171 -6.84 -15.89 -9.81
N TRP A 172 -7.74 -15.39 -8.96
CA TRP A 172 -8.26 -16.15 -7.81
C TRP A 172 -9.28 -17.22 -8.21
N GLU A 173 -10.17 -16.91 -9.15
CA GLU A 173 -11.19 -17.85 -9.64
C GLU A 173 -10.61 -18.98 -10.50
N SER A 174 -9.39 -18.81 -11.03
CA SER A 174 -8.73 -19.77 -11.92
C SER A 174 -7.74 -20.71 -11.22
N ARG A 175 -7.43 -20.49 -9.95
CA ARG A 175 -6.55 -21.38 -9.16
C ARG A 175 -7.39 -22.22 -8.19
N PRO A 176 -7.23 -23.56 -8.16
CA PRO A 176 -7.85 -24.35 -7.11
C PRO A 176 -7.31 -23.90 -5.75
N PRO A 177 -8.15 -23.88 -4.70
CA PRO A 177 -7.71 -23.49 -3.37
C PRO A 177 -6.55 -24.39 -2.90
N PRO A 178 -5.56 -23.84 -2.17
CA PRO A 178 -4.37 -24.58 -1.75
C PRO A 178 -4.64 -25.67 -0.68
N TRP A 179 -5.90 -25.91 -0.33
CA TRP A 179 -6.35 -26.90 0.65
C TRP A 179 -7.15 -28.06 0.01
N ARG A 180 -6.83 -28.42 -1.23
CA ARG A 180 -7.30 -29.65 -1.88
C ARG A 180 -6.14 -30.55 -2.24
#